data_AF-A0A444WTY2-F1
#
_entry.id   AF-A0A444WTY2-F1
#
_cell.length_a   1.000
_cell.length_b   1.000
_cell.length_c   1.000
_cell.angle_alpha   90.00
_cell.angle_beta   90.00
_cell.angle_gamma   90.00
#
_symmetry.space_group_name_H-M   'P 1'
#
loop_
_entity.id
_entity.type
_entity.pdbx_description
1 polymer ?
#
loop_
_entity_poly.entity_id
_entity_poly.type
_entity_poly.pdbx_seq_one_letter_code
_entity_poly.pdbx_strand_id
1 'polypeptide(L)'
;MSSCLPSSRLNSADKAWIEDYLLEAKQALGYPLEPSEALGDDNPAKQFDDLLYLAFQHPSCERTKARHVRSGHSRLFFIGQYVLQLVMAEIKAASLQNLVFPYDDIDRMLRKDREGPVKSVFGALFGAIYLCHGIPEVYRVLFEVFGMDPDAEDCQPKLRRQLEDIDHVSNELEGKISWQDIVSYRPPADALVAHPRLFRACVPPGMHRFRGNLWDYDSRPKVMKTLGYPLEMTDSIPEITEARNIELGLGLQLCFMHPSKYKFEHPRFCFERLEYIGQKIQDLVMAERLLMKHLDAPGLWLQERHRRLLLNKYCGRYLREKHLHGFAIYADEAIHGLSYLVYGKRDVRRLMFEVFDFEQVQPKEV
;
A
#
# COMPACT_ATOMS: atom_id res chain seq x y z
N MET A 1 1.51 -10.42 -11.82
CA MET A 1 2.50 -11.51 -11.91
C MET A 1 2.91 -11.77 -13.35
N SER A 2 2.06 -12.40 -14.18
CA SER A 2 2.34 -12.66 -15.61
C SER A 2 2.88 -11.44 -16.35
N SER A 3 2.34 -10.27 -16.04
CA SER A 3 2.75 -8.99 -16.61
C SER A 3 4.14 -8.49 -16.19
N CYS A 4 4.83 -9.11 -15.21
CA CYS A 4 6.22 -8.78 -14.84
C CYS A 4 7.23 -9.84 -15.29
N LEU A 5 6.76 -11.04 -15.64
CA LEU A 5 7.59 -12.15 -16.10
C LEU A 5 8.15 -11.88 -17.51
N PRO A 6 9.32 -12.43 -17.86
CA PRO A 6 9.88 -12.23 -19.18
C PRO A 6 9.02 -12.94 -20.24
N SER A 7 8.74 -12.27 -21.36
CA SER A 7 8.02 -12.83 -22.50
C SER A 7 8.82 -13.85 -23.31
N SER A 8 9.97 -14.28 -22.81
CA SER A 8 10.89 -15.24 -23.41
C SER A 8 11.62 -15.98 -22.28
N ARG A 9 12.00 -17.24 -22.53
CA ARG A 9 12.71 -18.05 -21.53
C ARG A 9 14.07 -17.41 -21.19
N LEU A 10 14.43 -17.49 -19.91
CA LEU A 10 15.76 -17.15 -19.42
C LEU A 10 16.83 -17.98 -20.13
N ASN A 11 17.95 -17.34 -20.46
CA ASN A 11 19.08 -17.95 -21.16
C ASN A 11 20.04 -18.66 -20.18
N SER A 12 21.09 -19.32 -20.68
CA SER A 12 22.03 -20.09 -19.84
C SER A 12 22.82 -19.22 -18.84
N ALA A 13 23.15 -17.97 -19.18
CA ALA A 13 23.82 -17.05 -18.26
C ALA A 13 22.87 -16.51 -17.19
N ASP A 14 21.58 -16.30 -17.54
CA ASP A 14 20.54 -15.94 -16.58
C ASP A 14 20.35 -17.05 -15.53
N LYS A 15 20.38 -18.32 -15.98
CA LYS A 15 20.29 -19.50 -15.10
C LYS A 15 21.53 -19.70 -14.22
N ALA A 16 22.73 -19.50 -14.76
CA ALA A 16 23.96 -19.56 -13.96
C ALA A 16 23.92 -18.54 -12.81
N TRP A 17 23.46 -17.31 -13.06
CA TRP A 17 23.28 -16.32 -11.98
C TRP A 17 22.28 -16.79 -10.92
N ILE A 18 21.19 -17.46 -11.32
CA ILE A 18 20.20 -18.03 -10.41
C ILE A 18 20.84 -19.11 -9.52
N GLU A 19 21.64 -20.00 -10.11
CA GLU A 19 22.36 -21.05 -9.37
C GLU A 19 23.38 -20.46 -8.39
N ASP A 20 24.13 -19.43 -8.79
CA ASP A 20 25.22 -18.84 -8.00
C ASP A 20 24.76 -17.88 -6.88
N TYR A 21 23.75 -17.03 -7.13
CA TYR A 21 23.43 -15.89 -6.26
C TYR A 21 22.02 -15.92 -5.64
N LEU A 22 21.07 -16.69 -6.21
CA LEU A 22 19.70 -16.68 -5.70
C LEU A 22 19.59 -17.29 -4.29
N LEU A 23 20.41 -18.30 -3.99
CA LEU A 23 20.44 -18.93 -2.67
C LEU A 23 20.89 -17.95 -1.59
N GLU A 24 21.91 -17.14 -1.86
CA GLU A 24 22.37 -16.08 -0.94
C GLU A 24 21.26 -15.04 -0.73
N ALA A 25 20.59 -14.60 -1.79
CA ALA A 25 19.48 -13.65 -1.69
C ALA A 25 18.28 -14.23 -0.90
N LYS A 26 17.91 -15.49 -1.12
CA LYS A 26 16.83 -16.17 -0.38
C LYS A 26 17.20 -16.38 1.09
N GLN A 27 18.45 -16.76 1.38
CA GLN A 27 18.97 -16.87 2.74
C GLN A 27 18.94 -15.51 3.47
N ALA A 28 19.41 -14.44 2.83
CA ALA A 28 19.41 -13.09 3.40
C ALA A 28 18.00 -12.56 3.70
N LEU A 29 16.97 -13.01 2.95
CA LEU A 29 15.57 -12.62 3.12
C LEU A 29 14.75 -13.57 4.02
N GLY A 30 15.36 -14.67 4.50
CA GLY A 30 14.71 -15.68 5.32
C GLY A 30 13.74 -16.61 4.56
N TYR A 31 13.93 -16.80 3.25
CA TYR A 31 13.10 -17.68 2.43
C TYR A 31 13.65 -19.12 2.36
N PRO A 32 12.79 -20.14 2.16
CA PRO A 32 13.22 -21.51 1.92
C PRO A 32 14.14 -21.60 0.70
N LEU A 33 15.28 -22.29 0.84
CA LEU A 33 16.28 -22.40 -0.23
C LEU A 33 15.82 -23.26 -1.42
N GLU A 34 14.85 -24.15 -1.19
CA GLU A 34 14.26 -25.01 -2.23
C GLU A 34 13.71 -24.21 -3.43
N PRO A 35 13.80 -24.75 -4.67
CA PRO A 35 13.28 -24.09 -5.86
C PRO A 35 11.77 -23.81 -5.77
N SER A 36 11.36 -22.58 -6.06
CA SER A 36 9.95 -22.18 -6.03
C SER A 36 9.11 -22.90 -7.10
N GLU A 37 9.74 -23.40 -8.17
CA GLU A 37 9.10 -24.22 -9.20
C GLU A 37 8.37 -25.46 -8.64
N ALA A 38 8.80 -25.99 -7.49
CA ALA A 38 8.18 -27.13 -6.82
C ALA A 38 6.80 -26.83 -6.20
N LEU A 39 6.40 -25.55 -6.15
CA LEU A 39 5.07 -25.14 -5.70
C LEU A 39 4.01 -25.40 -6.78
N GLY A 40 2.77 -25.65 -6.35
CA GLY A 40 1.63 -25.85 -7.24
C GLY A 40 1.31 -24.60 -8.08
N ASP A 41 0.71 -24.80 -9.27
CA ASP A 41 0.46 -23.71 -10.23
C ASP A 41 -0.48 -22.62 -9.70
N ASP A 42 -1.37 -22.97 -8.76
CA ASP A 42 -2.26 -22.02 -8.09
C ASP A 42 -1.54 -21.12 -7.05
N ASN A 43 -0.25 -21.37 -6.77
CA ASN A 43 0.52 -20.59 -5.79
C ASN A 43 1.34 -19.47 -6.47
N PRO A 44 1.02 -18.18 -6.25
CA PRO A 44 1.80 -17.04 -6.71
C PRO A 44 3.31 -17.12 -6.43
N ALA A 45 3.70 -17.72 -5.30
CA ALA A 45 5.09 -17.88 -4.91
C ALA A 45 5.88 -18.83 -5.82
N LYS A 46 5.23 -19.62 -6.69
CA LYS A 46 5.91 -20.45 -7.70
C LYS A 46 6.85 -19.64 -8.58
N GLN A 47 6.48 -18.38 -8.84
CA GLN A 47 7.22 -17.44 -9.69
C GLN A 47 8.24 -16.60 -8.92
N PHE A 48 8.46 -16.87 -7.63
CA PHE A 48 9.26 -16.01 -6.76
C PHE A 48 10.74 -15.97 -7.17
N ASP A 49 11.32 -17.12 -7.51
CA ASP A 49 12.73 -17.21 -7.93
C ASP A 49 13.01 -16.40 -9.21
N ASP A 50 12.12 -16.49 -10.21
CA ASP A 50 12.17 -15.70 -11.45
C ASP A 50 12.04 -14.19 -11.19
N LEU A 51 11.07 -13.78 -10.35
CA LEU A 51 10.85 -12.37 -10.04
C LEU A 51 11.97 -11.79 -9.16
N LEU A 52 12.57 -12.61 -8.30
CA LEU A 52 13.73 -12.25 -7.48
C LEU A 52 14.98 -12.09 -8.37
N TYR A 53 15.22 -13.00 -9.32
CA TYR A 53 16.24 -12.82 -10.37
C TYR A 53 16.05 -11.46 -11.08
N LEU A 54 14.86 -11.20 -11.61
CA LEU A 54 14.53 -9.95 -12.33
C LEU A 54 14.75 -8.70 -11.46
N ALA A 55 14.50 -8.77 -10.15
CA ALA A 55 14.72 -7.66 -9.24
C ALA A 55 16.19 -7.20 -9.22
N PHE A 56 17.15 -8.12 -9.37
CA PHE A 56 18.59 -7.79 -9.40
C PHE A 56 19.13 -7.39 -10.79
N GLN A 57 18.32 -7.44 -11.86
CA GLN A 57 18.78 -7.10 -13.23
C GLN A 57 18.64 -5.61 -13.59
N HIS A 58 19.08 -4.72 -12.69
CA HIS A 58 19.09 -3.29 -12.98
C HIS A 58 20.07 -2.97 -14.14
N PRO A 59 19.74 -2.07 -15.09
CA PRO A 59 20.58 -1.81 -16.27
C PRO A 59 22.03 -1.41 -16.00
N SER A 60 22.32 -0.76 -14.87
CA SER A 60 23.69 -0.38 -14.47
C SER A 60 24.53 -1.51 -13.90
N CYS A 61 23.97 -2.71 -13.71
CA CYS A 61 24.73 -3.87 -13.24
C CYS A 61 25.44 -4.62 -14.39
N GLU A 62 25.27 -4.18 -15.65
CA GLU A 62 25.82 -4.72 -16.92
C GLU A 62 25.61 -6.22 -17.23
N ARG A 63 25.07 -7.01 -16.29
CA ARG A 63 24.85 -8.47 -16.34
C ARG A 63 24.06 -8.95 -17.57
N THR A 64 23.08 -8.19 -18.05
CA THR A 64 22.27 -8.58 -19.21
C THR A 64 21.75 -7.40 -20.03
N LYS A 65 21.87 -7.52 -21.36
CA LYS A 65 21.36 -6.52 -22.33
C LYS A 65 19.94 -6.84 -22.80
N ALA A 66 19.38 -8.00 -22.42
CA ALA A 66 18.08 -8.49 -22.85
C ALA A 66 16.96 -7.49 -22.55
N ARG A 67 16.14 -7.17 -23.56
CA ARG A 67 15.06 -6.17 -23.43
C ARG A 67 13.93 -6.64 -22.51
N HIS A 68 13.57 -7.93 -22.55
CA HIS A 68 12.52 -8.49 -21.70
C HIS A 68 12.93 -8.50 -20.22
N VAL A 69 14.19 -8.85 -19.90
CA VAL A 69 14.72 -8.81 -18.53
C VAL A 69 14.70 -7.40 -17.95
N ARG A 70 15.24 -6.41 -18.69
CA ARG A 70 15.20 -5.00 -18.28
C ARG A 70 13.76 -4.46 -18.15
N SER A 71 12.83 -4.95 -18.97
CA SER A 71 11.40 -4.63 -18.83
C SER A 71 10.86 -5.18 -17.52
N GLY A 72 11.08 -6.46 -17.22
CA GLY A 72 10.68 -7.12 -15.96
C GLY A 72 11.18 -6.36 -14.73
N HIS A 73 12.48 -6.08 -14.66
CA HIS A 73 13.07 -5.24 -13.61
C HIS A 73 12.35 -3.89 -13.47
N SER A 74 12.20 -3.15 -14.58
CA SER A 74 11.57 -1.81 -14.55
C SER A 74 10.12 -1.84 -14.06
N ARG A 75 9.39 -2.93 -14.33
CA ARG A 75 7.98 -3.11 -13.97
C ARG A 75 7.82 -3.55 -12.51
N LEU A 76 8.73 -4.40 -12.01
CA LEU A 76 8.87 -4.71 -10.59
C LEU A 76 9.20 -3.47 -9.77
N PHE A 77 10.19 -2.66 -10.22
CA PHE A 77 10.47 -1.37 -9.60
C PHE A 77 9.27 -0.43 -9.64
N PHE A 78 8.57 -0.37 -10.78
CA PHE A 78 7.38 0.47 -10.94
C PHE A 78 6.29 0.16 -9.91
N ILE A 79 5.99 -1.12 -9.62
CA ILE A 79 4.98 -1.46 -8.60
C ILE A 79 5.53 -1.32 -7.17
N GLY A 80 6.76 -1.78 -6.93
CA GLY A 80 7.36 -1.79 -5.60
C GLY A 80 7.60 -0.41 -5.01
N GLN A 81 7.87 0.63 -5.82
CA GLN A 81 7.96 2.00 -5.32
C GLN A 81 6.64 2.49 -4.68
N TYR A 82 5.47 2.04 -5.14
CA TYR A 82 4.16 2.42 -4.56
C TYR A 82 3.80 1.54 -3.36
N VAL A 83 4.23 0.28 -3.37
CA VAL A 83 4.16 -0.61 -2.19
C VAL A 83 4.95 0.00 -1.03
N LEU A 84 6.20 0.41 -1.27
CA LEU A 84 7.06 1.06 -0.26
C LEU A 84 6.52 2.42 0.20
N GLN A 85 5.87 3.18 -0.69
CA GLN A 85 5.19 4.43 -0.30
C GLN A 85 3.96 4.18 0.58
N LEU A 86 3.18 3.13 0.35
CA LEU A 86 2.06 2.75 1.23
C LEU A 86 2.56 2.26 2.60
N VAL A 87 3.67 1.55 2.63
CA VAL A 87 4.31 1.03 3.85
C VAL A 87 5.24 2.07 4.51
N MET A 88 5.27 3.31 3.99
CA MET A 88 5.99 4.47 4.55
C MET A 88 7.50 4.30 4.73
N ALA A 89 8.14 3.42 3.94
CA ALA A 89 9.56 3.13 4.06
C ALA A 89 10.43 4.13 3.28
N GLU A 90 11.22 4.96 3.98
CA GLU A 90 12.35 5.69 3.38
C GLU A 90 13.61 4.82 3.32
N ILE A 91 14.23 4.72 2.13
CA ILE A 91 15.43 3.90 1.89
C ILE A 91 16.67 4.62 2.45
N LYS A 92 16.85 4.58 3.78
CA LYS A 92 18.03 5.11 4.48
C LYS A 92 18.99 4.02 5.01
N ALA A 93 18.49 2.84 5.39
CA ALA A 93 19.26 1.84 6.15
C ALA A 93 19.48 0.46 5.48
N ALA A 94 18.87 0.20 4.30
CA ALA A 94 18.69 -1.16 3.77
C ALA A 94 19.94 -1.97 3.36
N SER A 95 21.16 -1.43 3.44
CA SER A 95 22.45 -2.12 3.23
C SER A 95 22.64 -3.05 2.00
N LEU A 96 21.74 -3.01 1.00
CA LEU A 96 21.77 -3.88 -0.20
C LEU A 96 22.97 -3.71 -1.15
N GLN A 97 23.94 -2.85 -0.84
CA GLN A 97 25.00 -2.45 -1.78
C GLN A 97 25.84 -3.65 -2.27
N ASN A 98 26.06 -4.64 -1.40
CA ASN A 98 26.87 -5.83 -1.70
C ASN A 98 26.13 -6.87 -2.58
N LEU A 99 24.79 -6.86 -2.57
CA LEU A 99 23.97 -7.74 -3.42
C LEU A 99 23.73 -7.12 -4.82
N VAL A 100 23.70 -5.78 -4.89
CA VAL A 100 23.44 -5.02 -6.12
C VAL A 100 24.68 -4.94 -7.02
N PHE A 101 25.88 -4.84 -6.44
CA PHE A 101 27.15 -4.71 -7.15
C PHE A 101 28.10 -5.86 -6.79
N PRO A 102 28.75 -6.51 -7.78
CA PRO A 102 29.80 -7.48 -7.47
C PRO A 102 31.01 -6.80 -6.82
N TYR A 103 31.68 -7.51 -5.91
CA TYR A 103 32.72 -6.96 -5.03
C TYR A 103 33.79 -6.12 -5.74
N ASP A 104 34.24 -6.52 -6.93
CA ASP A 104 35.36 -5.89 -7.64
C ASP A 104 35.08 -4.47 -8.21
N ASP A 105 33.81 -4.09 -8.37
CA ASP A 105 33.42 -2.76 -8.89
C ASP A 105 32.95 -1.79 -7.79
N ILE A 106 32.67 -2.30 -6.58
CA ILE A 106 32.17 -1.47 -5.46
C ILE A 106 33.12 -0.30 -5.19
N ASP A 107 34.43 -0.54 -5.04
CA ASP A 107 35.39 0.50 -4.66
C ASP A 107 35.63 1.56 -5.75
N ARG A 108 35.20 1.31 -6.99
CA ARG A 108 35.41 2.21 -8.14
C ARG A 108 34.27 3.21 -8.37
N MET A 109 33.06 2.91 -7.89
CA MET A 109 31.88 3.74 -8.12
C MET A 109 31.73 4.86 -7.07
N LEU A 110 31.35 6.08 -7.49
CA LEU A 110 30.99 7.14 -6.53
C LEU A 110 29.67 6.80 -5.82
N ARG A 111 29.58 7.10 -4.51
CA ARG A 111 28.39 6.81 -3.67
C ARG A 111 27.07 7.29 -4.29
N LYS A 112 27.09 8.46 -4.95
CA LYS A 112 25.93 9.06 -5.63
C LYS A 112 25.42 8.21 -6.80
N ASP A 113 26.33 7.57 -7.52
CA ASP A 113 26.02 6.76 -8.71
C ASP A 113 25.55 5.34 -8.32
N ARG A 114 25.90 4.90 -7.11
CA ARG A 114 25.39 3.64 -6.50
C ARG A 114 23.95 3.77 -6.00
N GLU A 115 23.55 4.95 -5.53
CA GLU A 115 22.27 5.17 -4.83
C GLU A 115 21.04 4.91 -5.71
N GLY A 116 21.07 5.34 -6.98
CA GLY A 116 19.99 5.11 -7.95
C GLY A 116 19.72 3.62 -8.22
N PRO A 117 20.73 2.85 -8.67
CA PRO A 117 20.62 1.40 -8.86
C PRO A 117 20.13 0.66 -7.61
N VAL A 118 20.68 0.97 -6.42
CA VAL A 118 20.29 0.31 -5.16
C VAL A 118 18.83 0.58 -4.82
N LYS A 119 18.35 1.82 -4.99
CA LYS A 119 16.92 2.14 -4.82
C LYS A 119 16.03 1.43 -5.83
N SER A 120 16.50 1.24 -7.07
CA SER A 120 15.77 0.50 -8.10
C SER A 120 15.65 -0.99 -7.79
N VAL A 121 16.76 -1.63 -7.36
CA VAL A 121 16.74 -3.05 -6.94
C VAL A 121 15.92 -3.24 -5.67
N PHE A 122 16.07 -2.38 -4.65
CA PHE A 122 15.25 -2.43 -3.44
C PHE A 122 13.76 -2.31 -3.76
N GLY A 123 13.37 -1.35 -4.61
CA GLY A 123 12.00 -1.24 -5.08
C GLY A 123 11.55 -2.48 -5.88
N ALA A 124 12.36 -3.00 -6.79
CA ALA A 124 12.00 -4.18 -7.58
C ALA A 124 11.84 -5.44 -6.72
N LEU A 125 12.69 -5.62 -5.71
CA LEU A 125 12.63 -6.69 -4.72
C LEU A 125 11.29 -6.67 -3.97
N PHE A 126 10.90 -5.51 -3.44
CA PHE A 126 9.61 -5.36 -2.75
C PHE A 126 8.42 -5.48 -3.71
N GLY A 127 8.59 -5.14 -4.98
CA GLY A 127 7.63 -5.46 -6.04
C GLY A 127 7.43 -6.97 -6.25
N ALA A 128 8.51 -7.76 -6.20
CA ALA A 128 8.46 -9.22 -6.33
C ALA A 128 7.78 -9.86 -5.11
N ILE A 129 8.26 -9.53 -3.90
CA ILE A 129 7.69 -10.00 -2.61
C ILE A 129 6.19 -9.72 -2.55
N TYR A 130 5.78 -8.49 -2.86
CA TYR A 130 4.38 -8.07 -2.88
C TYR A 130 3.50 -8.87 -3.86
N LEU A 131 4.02 -9.17 -5.05
CA LEU A 131 3.29 -9.91 -6.08
C LEU A 131 3.11 -11.40 -5.76
N CYS A 132 4.07 -12.00 -5.04
CA CYS A 132 4.04 -13.41 -4.64
C CYS A 132 3.36 -13.66 -3.28
N HIS A 133 3.50 -12.74 -2.32
CA HIS A 133 3.10 -12.98 -0.92
C HIS A 133 2.20 -11.89 -0.33
N GLY A 134 2.02 -10.75 -1.00
CA GLY A 134 1.16 -9.65 -0.57
C GLY A 134 1.80 -8.71 0.46
N ILE A 135 0.97 -7.82 1.02
CA ILE A 135 1.40 -6.75 1.95
C ILE A 135 1.97 -7.27 3.29
N PRO A 136 1.41 -8.32 3.94
CA PRO A 136 1.94 -8.78 5.23
C PRO A 136 3.42 -9.19 5.15
N GLU A 137 3.81 -9.85 4.06
CA GLU A 137 5.20 -10.27 3.83
C GLU A 137 6.14 -9.07 3.58
N VAL A 138 5.64 -7.99 2.96
CA VAL A 138 6.39 -6.75 2.80
C VAL A 138 6.74 -6.15 4.17
N TYR A 139 5.77 -6.08 5.10
CA TYR A 139 6.04 -5.64 6.47
C TYR A 139 7.02 -6.56 7.18
N ARG A 140 6.83 -7.89 7.07
CA ARG A 140 7.73 -8.89 7.65
C ARG A 140 9.18 -8.65 7.24
N VAL A 141 9.44 -8.52 5.93
CA VAL A 141 10.80 -8.32 5.42
C VAL A 141 11.35 -6.94 5.83
N LEU A 142 10.56 -5.87 5.85
CA LEU A 142 11.05 -4.55 6.28
C LEU A 142 11.44 -4.50 7.76
N PHE A 143 10.63 -5.11 8.63
CA PHE A 143 10.83 -5.02 10.09
C PHE A 143 11.75 -6.12 10.62
N GLU A 144 11.60 -7.39 10.20
CA GLU A 144 12.41 -8.51 10.70
C GLU A 144 13.77 -8.63 10.00
N VAL A 145 13.81 -8.43 8.67
CA VAL A 145 15.04 -8.64 7.88
C VAL A 145 15.84 -7.36 7.74
N PHE A 146 15.21 -6.24 7.38
CA PHE A 146 15.90 -4.95 7.26
C PHE A 146 15.99 -4.17 8.58
N GLY A 147 15.37 -4.67 9.66
CA GLY A 147 15.47 -4.07 10.99
C GLY A 147 14.92 -2.64 11.07
N MET A 148 13.94 -2.28 10.24
CA MET A 148 13.32 -0.96 10.32
C MET A 148 12.49 -0.86 11.59
N ASP A 149 12.93 -0.03 12.54
CA ASP A 149 12.24 0.23 13.79
C ASP A 149 11.34 1.47 13.64
N PRO A 150 10.00 1.34 13.67
CA PRO A 150 9.09 2.48 13.62
C PRO A 150 9.12 3.33 14.90
N ASP A 151 9.63 2.79 16.01
CA ASP A 151 9.71 3.49 17.29
C ASP A 151 11.03 4.28 17.46
N ALA A 152 11.97 4.15 16.52
CA ALA A 152 13.25 4.87 16.49
C ALA A 152 13.10 6.40 16.51
N GLU A 153 14.06 7.11 17.13
CA GLU A 153 14.01 8.56 17.34
C GLU A 153 13.85 9.37 16.04
N ASP A 154 14.43 8.92 14.92
CA ASP A 154 14.31 9.59 13.61
C ASP A 154 12.98 9.34 12.88
N CYS A 155 12.20 8.35 13.34
CA CYS A 155 10.82 8.09 12.92
C CYS A 155 9.79 8.90 13.73
N GLN A 156 10.15 9.39 14.92
CA GLN A 156 9.23 10.13 15.79
C GLN A 156 8.89 11.54 15.26
N PRO A 157 7.64 12.02 15.43
CA PRO A 157 7.26 13.37 15.04
C PRO A 157 7.98 14.41 15.90
N LYS A 158 8.31 15.58 15.31
CA LYS A 158 8.88 16.70 16.06
C LYS A 158 7.91 17.17 17.14
N LEU A 159 8.35 17.12 18.40
CA LEU A 159 7.61 17.57 19.59
C LEU A 159 6.92 18.93 19.36
N ARG A 160 5.59 18.94 19.48
CA ARG A 160 4.77 20.15 19.32
C ARG A 160 4.92 21.03 20.58
N ARG A 161 5.42 22.25 20.42
CA ARG A 161 5.72 23.16 21.55
C ARG A 161 4.50 23.75 22.28
N GLN A 162 3.27 23.55 21.79
CA GLN A 162 2.07 24.26 22.25
C GLN A 162 0.82 23.37 22.36
N LEU A 163 0.93 22.09 22.04
CA LEU A 163 -0.15 21.11 22.12
C LEU A 163 0.46 19.82 22.64
N GLU A 164 -0.08 19.28 23.73
CA GLU A 164 0.30 17.94 24.18
C GLU A 164 -0.08 16.93 23.10
N ASP A 165 0.84 16.02 22.76
CA ASP A 165 0.57 14.92 21.83
C ASP A 165 -0.12 13.80 22.64
N ILE A 166 -1.36 14.08 23.06
CA ILE A 166 -2.15 13.14 23.84
C ILE A 166 -2.63 12.05 22.87
N ASP A 167 -1.90 10.94 22.81
CA ASP A 167 -2.40 9.75 22.11
C ASP A 167 -3.55 9.18 22.93
N HIS A 168 -4.75 9.59 22.57
CA HIS A 168 -5.97 9.18 23.24
C HIS A 168 -6.40 7.75 22.82
N VAL A 169 -5.47 6.79 22.77
CA VAL A 169 -5.84 5.37 22.78
C VAL A 169 -6.73 5.13 24.01
N SER A 170 -7.71 4.22 23.95
CA SER A 170 -8.46 3.91 25.18
C SER A 170 -7.47 3.37 26.22
N ASN A 171 -7.62 3.80 27.48
CA ASN A 171 -6.77 3.41 28.62
C ASN A 171 -6.68 1.89 28.85
N GLU A 172 -7.47 1.11 28.11
CA GLU A 172 -7.47 -0.35 28.04
C GLU A 172 -6.24 -0.91 27.29
N LEU A 173 -5.63 -0.12 26.40
CA LEU A 173 -4.64 -0.56 25.39
C LEU A 173 -3.22 -0.05 25.62
N GLU A 174 -3.06 1.00 26.43
CA GLU A 174 -1.77 1.61 26.73
C GLU A 174 -0.81 0.57 27.37
N GLY A 175 0.33 0.33 26.73
CA GLY A 175 1.37 -0.60 27.21
C GLY A 175 1.11 -2.11 27.04
N LYS A 176 0.12 -2.54 26.25
CA LYS A 176 -0.23 -3.99 26.11
C LYS A 176 0.02 -4.61 24.74
N ILE A 177 0.31 -3.83 23.70
CA ILE A 177 0.34 -4.28 22.31
C ILE A 177 1.53 -3.61 21.62
N SER A 178 2.40 -4.40 20.99
CA SER A 178 3.49 -3.89 20.17
C SER A 178 3.04 -3.67 18.73
N TRP A 179 3.78 -2.86 17.96
CA TRP A 179 3.57 -2.76 16.50
C TRP A 179 3.68 -4.11 15.78
N GLN A 180 4.51 -5.02 16.31
CA GLN A 180 4.69 -6.37 15.77
C GLN A 180 3.42 -7.21 15.95
N ASP A 181 2.70 -7.07 17.06
CA ASP A 181 1.40 -7.72 17.29
C ASP A 181 0.32 -7.21 16.33
N ILE A 182 0.33 -5.90 16.00
CA ILE A 182 -0.60 -5.28 15.04
C ILE A 182 -0.35 -5.79 13.61
N VAL A 183 0.91 -6.01 13.25
CA VAL A 183 1.34 -6.42 11.90
C VAL A 183 1.22 -7.93 11.68
N SER A 184 1.57 -8.74 12.70
CA SER A 184 1.49 -10.20 12.67
C SER A 184 0.08 -10.74 12.96
N TYR A 185 -0.88 -9.87 13.26
CA TYR A 185 -2.28 -10.18 13.51
C TYR A 185 -2.94 -10.95 12.35
N ARG A 186 -2.94 -12.27 12.45
CA ARG A 186 -3.92 -13.13 11.79
C ARG A 186 -5.16 -13.17 12.68
N PRO A 187 -6.33 -12.63 12.27
CA PRO A 187 -7.50 -12.58 13.14
C PRO A 187 -7.95 -13.99 13.55
N PRO A 188 -7.89 -14.35 14.85
CA PRO A 188 -8.74 -15.38 15.41
C PRO A 188 -10.20 -14.93 15.33
N ALA A 189 -11.15 -15.86 15.33
CA ALA A 189 -12.56 -15.54 15.12
C ALA A 189 -13.14 -14.54 16.14
N ASP A 190 -12.57 -14.49 17.35
CA ASP A 190 -13.03 -13.81 18.56
C ASP A 190 -12.34 -12.47 18.88
N ALA A 191 -11.29 -12.08 18.15
CA ALA A 191 -10.39 -11.00 18.58
C ALA A 191 -10.92 -9.56 18.44
N LEU A 192 -12.17 -9.36 18.01
CA LEU A 192 -12.79 -8.03 17.88
C LEU A 192 -12.87 -7.26 19.21
N VAL A 193 -13.17 -7.97 20.29
CA VAL A 193 -13.42 -7.34 21.61
C VAL A 193 -12.11 -6.98 22.32
N ALA A 194 -10.96 -7.48 21.82
CA ALA A 194 -9.69 -7.47 22.56
C ALA A 194 -8.61 -6.52 22.02
N HIS A 195 -8.53 -6.24 20.70
CA HIS A 195 -7.37 -5.52 20.12
C HIS A 195 -7.79 -4.42 19.11
N PRO A 196 -7.01 -3.33 18.97
CA PRO A 196 -7.40 -2.15 18.23
C PRO A 196 -7.22 -2.33 16.72
N ARG A 197 -8.25 -1.99 15.95
CA ARG A 197 -8.13 -1.77 14.51
C ARG A 197 -7.35 -0.47 14.25
N LEU A 198 -6.65 -0.40 13.12
CA LEU A 198 -5.91 0.80 12.67
C LEU A 198 -6.83 2.03 12.47
N PHE A 199 -8.15 1.81 12.40
CA PHE A 199 -9.17 2.85 12.51
C PHE A 199 -9.20 3.56 13.88
N ARG A 200 -8.96 2.89 15.02
CA ARG A 200 -8.84 3.56 16.34
C ARG A 200 -7.67 4.57 16.35
N ALA A 201 -6.55 4.25 15.72
CA ALA A 201 -5.44 5.20 15.54
C ALA A 201 -5.81 6.39 14.62
N CYS A 202 -6.85 6.27 13.80
CA CYS A 202 -7.35 7.33 12.93
C CYS A 202 -8.61 8.03 13.49
N VAL A 203 -9.12 7.65 14.67
CA VAL A 203 -10.36 8.17 15.24
C VAL A 203 -10.22 8.48 16.73
N PRO A 204 -10.30 9.75 17.14
CA PRO A 204 -10.07 10.14 18.52
C PRO A 204 -11.28 9.78 19.39
N PRO A 205 -11.08 9.42 20.67
CA PRO A 205 -12.19 9.30 21.61
C PRO A 205 -12.84 10.67 21.81
N GLY A 206 -14.10 10.63 22.22
CA GLY A 206 -15.00 11.75 22.03
C GLY A 206 -15.68 11.75 20.65
N MET A 207 -15.27 10.93 19.67
CA MET A 207 -16.03 10.77 18.42
C MET A 207 -17.47 10.27 18.61
N HIS A 208 -17.79 9.64 19.73
CA HIS A 208 -19.17 9.33 20.12
C HIS A 208 -20.06 10.60 20.25
N ARG A 209 -19.48 11.77 20.55
CA ARG A 209 -20.20 13.06 20.66
C ARG A 209 -20.74 13.55 19.32
N PHE A 210 -20.22 13.02 18.22
CA PHE A 210 -20.66 13.33 16.86
C PHE A 210 -21.78 12.40 16.35
N ARG A 211 -22.17 11.37 17.11
CA ARG A 211 -23.30 10.48 16.79
C ARG A 211 -24.65 11.16 17.05
N GLY A 212 -25.68 10.70 16.35
CA GLY A 212 -27.07 11.11 16.59
C GLY A 212 -27.36 12.56 16.22
N ASN A 213 -26.51 13.16 15.38
CA ASN A 213 -26.75 14.50 14.83
C ASN A 213 -27.52 14.42 13.49
N LEU A 214 -27.86 15.57 12.91
CA LEU A 214 -28.63 15.64 11.67
C LEU A 214 -27.96 14.91 10.48
N TRP A 215 -26.62 14.88 10.40
CA TRP A 215 -25.91 14.18 9.34
C TRP A 215 -26.11 12.66 9.43
N ASP A 216 -26.11 12.11 10.64
CA ASP A 216 -26.31 10.69 10.94
C ASP A 216 -27.68 10.15 10.50
N TYR A 217 -28.70 11.01 10.51
CA TYR A 217 -30.07 10.69 10.07
C TYR A 217 -30.31 11.03 8.58
N ASP A 218 -29.93 12.22 8.13
CA ASP A 218 -30.29 12.70 6.78
C ASP A 218 -29.30 12.34 5.68
N SER A 219 -28.01 12.33 6.00
CA SER A 219 -26.92 12.27 5.01
C SER A 219 -26.29 10.88 4.96
N ARG A 220 -25.94 10.32 6.13
CA ARG A 220 -25.29 9.02 6.26
C ARG A 220 -25.99 7.90 5.50
N PRO A 221 -27.33 7.71 5.56
CA PRO A 221 -27.98 6.61 4.85
C PRO A 221 -27.91 6.77 3.33
N LYS A 222 -27.93 8.03 2.84
CA LYS A 222 -27.80 8.34 1.40
C LYS A 222 -26.38 8.07 0.92
N VAL A 223 -25.37 8.53 1.68
CA VAL A 223 -23.95 8.28 1.37
C VAL A 223 -23.64 6.77 1.39
N MET A 224 -24.04 6.05 2.45
CA MET A 224 -23.84 4.60 2.55
C MET A 224 -24.52 3.85 1.39
N LYS A 225 -25.77 4.18 1.06
CA LYS A 225 -26.48 3.58 -0.08
C LYS A 225 -25.75 3.84 -1.41
N THR A 226 -25.28 5.06 -1.65
CA THR A 226 -24.56 5.43 -2.89
C THR A 226 -23.21 4.74 -3.01
N LEU A 227 -22.51 4.52 -1.89
CA LEU A 227 -21.25 3.78 -1.83
C LEU A 227 -21.45 2.25 -1.73
N GLY A 228 -22.70 1.76 -1.74
CA GLY A 228 -23.03 0.33 -1.67
C GLY A 228 -22.66 -0.34 -0.34
N TYR A 229 -22.91 0.34 0.78
CA TYR A 229 -22.70 -0.18 2.14
C TYR A 229 -24.03 -0.43 2.88
N PRO A 230 -24.06 -1.37 3.86
CA PRO A 230 -22.97 -2.27 4.26
C PRO A 230 -22.64 -3.30 3.19
N LEU A 231 -21.41 -3.84 3.21
CA LEU A 231 -21.05 -4.94 2.32
C LEU A 231 -21.62 -6.27 2.83
N GLU A 232 -22.02 -7.14 1.91
CA GLU A 232 -22.33 -8.54 2.21
C GLU A 232 -21.03 -9.30 2.53
N MET A 233 -20.60 -9.19 3.79
CA MET A 233 -19.47 -9.92 4.36
C MET A 233 -19.91 -10.61 5.63
N THR A 234 -19.85 -11.94 5.64
CA THR A 234 -20.01 -12.75 6.84
C THR A 234 -18.64 -12.95 7.49
N ASP A 235 -18.27 -12.06 8.42
CA ASP A 235 -17.24 -12.41 9.40
C ASP A 235 -17.72 -13.60 10.24
N SER A 236 -16.79 -14.38 10.80
CA SER A 236 -17.10 -15.55 11.62
C SER A 236 -17.84 -15.22 12.92
N ILE A 237 -17.83 -13.96 13.34
CA ILE A 237 -18.56 -13.43 14.49
C ILE A 237 -19.37 -12.19 14.05
N PRO A 238 -20.70 -12.15 14.24
CA PRO A 238 -21.57 -11.06 13.77
C PRO A 238 -21.20 -9.66 14.30
N GLU A 239 -20.74 -9.59 15.54
CA GLU A 239 -20.29 -8.37 16.22
C GLU A 239 -19.16 -7.68 15.43
N ILE A 240 -18.34 -8.44 14.67
CA ILE A 240 -17.24 -7.93 13.84
C ILE A 240 -17.76 -7.07 12.70
N THR A 241 -18.84 -7.55 12.08
CA THR A 241 -19.58 -6.89 11.01
C THR A 241 -20.27 -5.64 11.56
N GLU A 242 -20.90 -5.72 12.73
CA GLU A 242 -21.57 -4.58 13.37
C GLU A 242 -20.57 -3.46 13.72
N ALA A 243 -19.49 -3.79 14.45
CA ALA A 243 -18.45 -2.82 14.79
C ALA A 243 -17.83 -2.18 13.54
N ARG A 244 -17.57 -2.96 12.48
CA ARG A 244 -17.07 -2.45 11.20
C ARG A 244 -18.02 -1.43 10.56
N ASN A 245 -19.32 -1.71 10.56
CA ASN A 245 -20.33 -0.81 10.02
C ASN A 245 -20.48 0.48 10.85
N ILE A 246 -20.33 0.38 12.17
CA ILE A 246 -20.33 1.52 13.08
C ILE A 246 -19.10 2.41 12.88
N GLU A 247 -17.91 1.81 12.75
CA GLU A 247 -16.65 2.51 12.41
C GLU A 247 -16.76 3.23 11.08
N LEU A 248 -17.25 2.53 10.03
CA LEU A 248 -17.50 3.13 8.72
C LEU A 248 -18.42 4.35 8.79
N GLY A 249 -19.53 4.27 9.52
CA GLY A 249 -20.47 5.38 9.66
C GLY A 249 -19.84 6.64 10.25
N LEU A 250 -19.04 6.48 11.32
CA LEU A 250 -18.28 7.56 11.95
C LEU A 250 -17.18 8.12 11.04
N GLY A 251 -16.44 7.23 10.36
CA GLY A 251 -15.39 7.62 9.43
C GLY A 251 -15.93 8.40 8.22
N LEU A 252 -17.07 7.97 7.66
CA LEU A 252 -17.73 8.68 6.57
C LEU A 252 -18.16 10.07 7.03
N GLN A 253 -18.68 10.20 8.25
CA GLN A 253 -19.00 11.51 8.81
C GLN A 253 -17.77 12.44 8.84
N LEU A 254 -16.62 11.91 9.26
CA LEU A 254 -15.36 12.66 9.24
C LEU A 254 -14.90 13.02 7.82
N CYS A 255 -15.02 12.11 6.85
CA CYS A 255 -14.62 12.38 5.44
C CYS A 255 -15.47 13.47 4.78
N PHE A 256 -16.74 13.61 5.20
CA PHE A 256 -17.68 14.61 4.67
C PHE A 256 -17.73 15.90 5.51
N MET A 257 -17.31 15.87 6.78
CA MET A 257 -17.01 17.08 7.54
C MET A 257 -15.74 17.73 6.96
N HIS A 258 -15.78 19.03 6.72
CA HIS A 258 -14.63 19.75 6.18
C HIS A 258 -14.01 20.72 7.20
N PRO A 259 -12.67 20.75 7.37
CA PRO A 259 -11.97 21.65 8.28
C PRO A 259 -12.35 23.13 8.15
N SER A 260 -12.64 23.64 6.94
CA SER A 260 -13.03 25.05 6.76
C SER A 260 -14.45 25.38 7.24
N LYS A 261 -15.34 24.39 7.30
CA LYS A 261 -16.73 24.55 7.77
C LYS A 261 -16.82 24.35 9.29
N TYR A 262 -16.14 23.34 9.82
CA TYR A 262 -16.20 22.95 11.23
C TYR A 262 -15.00 23.43 12.07
N LYS A 263 -14.12 24.26 11.49
CA LYS A 263 -12.98 24.99 12.10
C LYS A 263 -12.26 24.29 13.26
N PHE A 264 -12.70 24.55 14.49
CA PHE A 264 -12.11 24.10 15.77
C PHE A 264 -12.77 22.82 16.32
N GLU A 265 -13.99 22.51 15.88
CA GLU A 265 -14.72 21.27 16.22
C GLU A 265 -14.29 20.10 15.33
N HIS A 266 -13.61 20.39 14.22
CA HIS A 266 -13.14 19.39 13.28
C HIS A 266 -11.89 18.65 13.78
N PRO A 267 -11.86 17.31 13.86
CA PRO A 267 -10.65 16.55 14.18
C PRO A 267 -9.75 16.46 12.93
N ARG A 268 -9.09 17.58 12.60
CA ARG A 268 -8.29 17.79 11.37
C ARG A 268 -7.22 16.73 11.18
N PHE A 269 -6.46 16.44 12.22
CA PHE A 269 -5.37 15.45 12.23
C PHE A 269 -5.81 14.05 11.76
N CYS A 270 -7.05 13.69 12.08
CA CYS A 270 -7.63 12.39 11.77
C CYS A 270 -8.07 12.31 10.30
N PHE A 271 -8.63 13.41 9.78
CA PHE A 271 -8.88 13.58 8.36
C PHE A 271 -7.57 13.59 7.55
N GLU A 272 -6.53 14.30 8.01
CA GLU A 272 -5.21 14.35 7.37
C GLU A 272 -4.54 12.95 7.31
N ARG A 273 -4.69 12.13 8.37
CA ARG A 273 -4.27 10.71 8.39
C ARG A 273 -5.03 9.87 7.34
N LEU A 274 -6.36 10.02 7.27
CA LEU A 274 -7.20 9.32 6.30
C LEU A 274 -6.89 9.75 4.85
N GLU A 275 -6.70 11.05 4.61
CA GLU A 275 -6.32 11.62 3.32
C GLU A 275 -4.95 11.09 2.86
N TYR A 276 -3.95 11.06 3.76
CA TYR A 276 -2.63 10.52 3.47
C TYR A 276 -2.67 9.04 3.09
N ILE A 277 -3.26 8.18 3.94
CA ILE A 277 -3.40 6.74 3.69
C ILE A 277 -4.21 6.51 2.41
N GLY A 278 -5.26 7.29 2.22
CA GLY A 278 -6.12 7.32 1.05
C GLY A 278 -5.38 7.57 -0.27
N GLN A 279 -4.53 8.60 -0.30
CA GLN A 279 -3.66 8.86 -1.43
C GLN A 279 -2.75 7.67 -1.73
N LYS A 280 -2.09 7.10 -0.71
CA LYS A 280 -1.14 5.99 -0.93
C LYS A 280 -1.81 4.71 -1.42
N ILE A 281 -3.00 4.38 -0.90
CA ILE A 281 -3.73 3.20 -1.36
C ILE A 281 -4.30 3.39 -2.77
N GLN A 282 -4.78 4.60 -3.11
CA GLN A 282 -5.19 4.92 -4.48
C GLN A 282 -4.01 4.80 -5.46
N ASP A 283 -2.84 5.35 -5.10
CA ASP A 283 -1.63 5.27 -5.93
C ASP A 283 -1.25 3.82 -6.23
N LEU A 284 -1.27 2.95 -5.21
CA LEU A 284 -0.98 1.52 -5.36
C LEU A 284 -2.05 0.79 -6.21
N VAL A 285 -3.33 1.05 -5.97
CA VAL A 285 -4.44 0.44 -6.73
C VAL A 285 -4.39 0.85 -8.21
N MET A 286 -4.08 2.11 -8.51
CA MET A 286 -3.86 2.56 -9.89
C MET A 286 -2.61 1.95 -10.51
N ALA A 287 -1.52 1.80 -9.75
CA ALA A 287 -0.30 1.14 -10.23
C ALA A 287 -0.57 -0.34 -10.59
N GLU A 288 -1.30 -1.08 -9.74
CA GLU A 288 -1.77 -2.43 -10.05
C GLU A 288 -2.63 -2.46 -11.32
N ARG A 289 -3.62 -1.56 -11.45
CA ARG A 289 -4.52 -1.53 -12.62
C ARG A 289 -3.75 -1.27 -13.91
N LEU A 290 -2.83 -0.31 -13.92
CA LEU A 290 -1.97 -0.02 -15.07
C LEU A 290 -1.06 -1.21 -15.42
N LEU A 291 -0.47 -1.85 -14.42
CA LEU A 291 0.41 -3.02 -14.58
C LEU A 291 -0.32 -4.25 -15.14
N MET A 292 -1.60 -4.43 -14.80
CA MET A 292 -2.46 -5.48 -15.34
C MET A 292 -2.99 -5.15 -16.75
N LYS A 293 -3.35 -3.88 -17.01
CA LYS A 293 -3.96 -3.43 -18.28
C LYS A 293 -2.96 -3.33 -19.43
N HIS A 294 -1.70 -3.02 -19.13
CA HIS A 294 -0.67 -2.80 -20.13
C HIS A 294 0.47 -3.83 -19.97
N LEU A 295 0.26 -5.04 -20.50
CA LEU A 295 1.18 -6.17 -20.33
C LEU A 295 2.59 -5.94 -20.92
N ASP A 296 2.70 -5.16 -22.00
CA ASP A 296 3.98 -4.93 -22.70
C ASP A 296 4.69 -3.60 -22.35
N ALA A 297 4.04 -2.70 -21.60
CA ALA A 297 4.58 -1.36 -21.34
C ALA A 297 5.78 -1.37 -20.37
N PRO A 298 6.89 -0.64 -20.63
CA PRO A 298 7.99 -0.56 -19.67
C PRO A 298 7.58 0.22 -18.41
N GLY A 299 8.23 -0.05 -17.28
CA GLY A 299 7.91 0.58 -15.99
C GLY A 299 7.93 2.11 -16.01
N LEU A 300 8.84 2.72 -16.79
CA LEU A 300 8.90 4.16 -16.99
C LEU A 300 7.62 4.72 -17.63
N TRP A 301 7.07 4.04 -18.64
CA TRP A 301 5.82 4.45 -19.28
C TRP A 301 4.64 4.33 -18.32
N LEU A 302 4.60 3.26 -17.51
CA LEU A 302 3.59 3.08 -16.46
C LEU A 302 3.68 4.21 -15.42
N GLN A 303 4.89 4.61 -15.01
CA GLN A 303 5.14 5.70 -14.07
C GLN A 303 4.76 7.08 -14.64
N GLU A 304 4.98 7.32 -15.93
CA GLU A 304 4.47 8.53 -16.60
C GLU A 304 2.95 8.54 -16.72
N ARG A 305 2.34 7.39 -17.06
CA ARG A 305 0.90 7.28 -17.18
C ARG A 305 0.21 7.46 -15.83
N HIS A 306 0.76 6.86 -14.77
CA HIS A 306 0.33 7.03 -13.38
C HIS A 306 0.39 8.50 -12.96
N ARG A 307 1.55 9.16 -13.07
CA ARG A 307 1.72 10.58 -12.71
C ARG A 307 0.79 11.54 -13.49
N ARG A 308 0.38 11.20 -14.71
CA ARG A 308 -0.57 12.00 -15.51
C ARG A 308 -2.03 11.76 -15.13
N LEU A 309 -2.34 10.65 -14.47
CA LEU A 309 -3.64 10.38 -13.84
C LEU A 309 -3.69 11.05 -12.46
N LEU A 310 -3.57 12.38 -12.44
CA LEU A 310 -3.69 13.20 -11.22
C LEU A 310 -5.08 13.04 -10.61
N LEU A 311 -5.22 12.12 -9.65
CA LEU A 311 -6.50 11.72 -9.08
C LEU A 311 -7.25 12.91 -8.48
N ASN A 312 -6.56 13.82 -7.79
CA ASN A 312 -7.14 15.06 -7.23
C ASN A 312 -7.95 15.90 -8.24
N LYS A 313 -7.62 15.84 -9.55
CA LYS A 313 -8.39 16.54 -10.61
C LYS A 313 -9.73 15.85 -10.91
N TYR A 314 -9.82 14.55 -10.69
CA TYR A 314 -10.97 13.69 -11.00
C TYR A 314 -11.81 13.34 -9.77
N CYS A 315 -11.23 13.24 -8.57
CA CYS A 315 -11.91 13.10 -7.27
C CYS A 315 -13.15 14.01 -7.16
N GLY A 316 -12.93 15.34 -7.26
CA GLY A 316 -14.02 16.32 -7.25
C GLY A 316 -15.02 16.25 -8.42
N ARG A 317 -14.74 15.48 -9.49
CA ARG A 317 -15.72 15.16 -10.54
C ARG A 317 -16.58 13.96 -10.11
N TYR A 318 -15.98 12.87 -9.64
CA TYR A 318 -16.72 11.65 -9.28
C TYR A 318 -17.70 11.87 -8.12
N LEU A 319 -17.32 12.66 -7.10
CA LEU A 319 -18.28 13.07 -6.04
C LEU A 319 -19.45 13.92 -6.59
N ARG A 320 -19.27 14.63 -7.70
CA ARG A 320 -20.36 15.37 -8.35
C ARG A 320 -21.28 14.44 -9.14
N GLU A 321 -20.71 13.53 -9.91
CA GLU A 321 -21.44 12.52 -10.69
C GLU A 321 -22.25 11.56 -9.80
N LYS A 322 -21.79 11.27 -8.58
CA LYS A 322 -22.55 10.48 -7.58
C LYS A 322 -23.43 11.33 -6.66
N HIS A 323 -23.58 12.62 -6.93
CA HIS A 323 -24.33 13.58 -6.11
C HIS A 323 -23.89 13.67 -4.63
N LEU A 324 -22.69 13.17 -4.31
CA LEU A 324 -22.13 13.14 -2.95
C LEU A 324 -21.63 14.51 -2.48
N HIS A 325 -21.22 15.38 -3.42
CA HIS A 325 -20.78 16.75 -3.14
C HIS A 325 -21.77 17.61 -2.32
N GLY A 326 -23.06 17.27 -2.29
CA GLY A 326 -24.06 17.95 -1.47
C GLY A 326 -23.92 17.72 0.04
N PHE A 327 -23.22 16.67 0.47
CA PHE A 327 -23.10 16.26 1.88
C PHE A 327 -21.87 16.84 2.60
N ALA A 328 -21.23 17.86 1.99
CA ALA A 328 -19.95 18.50 2.32
C ALA A 328 -18.68 17.75 1.85
N ILE A 329 -17.59 18.50 1.64
CA ILE A 329 -16.51 18.26 0.64
C ILE A 329 -15.24 19.03 1.05
N TYR A 330 -14.01 18.63 0.74
CA TYR A 330 -13.54 17.60 -0.22
C TYR A 330 -12.41 16.72 0.38
N ALA A 331 -12.45 15.40 0.15
CA ALA A 331 -11.31 14.49 -0.04
C ALA A 331 -11.80 13.06 -0.34
N ASP A 332 -11.83 12.66 -1.61
CA ASP A 332 -12.08 11.25 -2.01
C ASP A 332 -10.98 10.34 -1.46
N GLU A 333 -9.79 10.89 -1.28
CA GLU A 333 -8.64 10.35 -0.57
C GLU A 333 -9.08 9.85 0.81
N ALA A 334 -9.69 10.70 1.64
CA ALA A 334 -10.14 10.28 2.98
C ALA A 334 -11.14 9.12 2.95
N ILE A 335 -12.05 9.08 1.96
CA ILE A 335 -13.02 7.98 1.77
C ILE A 335 -12.29 6.67 1.40
N HIS A 336 -11.31 6.72 0.50
CA HIS A 336 -10.52 5.55 0.11
C HIS A 336 -9.58 5.10 1.24
N GLY A 337 -9.06 6.03 2.05
CA GLY A 337 -8.29 5.72 3.26
C GLY A 337 -9.16 5.01 4.29
N LEU A 338 -10.35 5.53 4.57
CA LEU A 338 -11.34 4.89 5.43
C LEU A 338 -11.71 3.48 4.96
N SER A 339 -12.05 3.33 3.69
CA SER A 339 -12.36 2.04 3.07
C SER A 339 -11.22 1.04 3.24
N TYR A 340 -9.97 1.47 3.07
CA TYR A 340 -8.79 0.64 3.33
C TYR A 340 -8.69 0.18 4.79
N LEU A 341 -8.93 1.06 5.77
CA LEU A 341 -8.86 0.72 7.20
C LEU A 341 -9.98 -0.22 7.64
N VAL A 342 -11.15 -0.12 7.02
CA VAL A 342 -12.38 -0.80 7.46
C VAL A 342 -12.58 -2.13 6.72
N TYR A 343 -12.35 -2.17 5.40
CA TYR A 343 -12.58 -3.32 4.51
C TYR A 343 -11.36 -3.74 3.68
N GLY A 344 -10.22 -3.06 3.82
CA GLY A 344 -8.99 -3.38 3.12
C GLY A 344 -8.96 -2.96 1.64
N LYS A 345 -7.83 -3.22 0.98
CA LYS A 345 -7.55 -2.84 -0.41
C LYS A 345 -8.65 -3.28 -1.41
N ARG A 346 -9.34 -4.39 -1.16
CA ARG A 346 -10.39 -4.91 -2.05
C ARG A 346 -11.53 -3.90 -2.23
N ASP A 347 -12.00 -3.30 -1.14
CA ASP A 347 -13.09 -2.33 -1.17
C ASP A 347 -12.64 -1.01 -1.82
N VAL A 348 -11.39 -0.58 -1.62
CA VAL A 348 -10.82 0.55 -2.36
C VAL A 348 -10.87 0.34 -3.87
N ARG A 349 -10.55 -0.86 -4.37
CA ARG A 349 -10.68 -1.16 -5.81
C ARG A 349 -12.13 -1.09 -6.30
N ARG A 350 -13.08 -1.60 -5.50
CA ARG A 350 -14.53 -1.51 -5.77
C ARG A 350 -14.98 -0.06 -5.85
N LEU A 351 -14.60 0.77 -4.87
CA LEU A 351 -14.92 2.20 -4.88
C LEU A 351 -14.35 2.89 -6.12
N MET A 352 -13.08 2.70 -6.44
CA MET A 352 -12.43 3.38 -7.56
C MET A 352 -12.98 2.95 -8.93
N PHE A 353 -13.24 1.66 -9.16
CA PHE A 353 -13.57 1.14 -10.50
C PHE A 353 -15.04 0.77 -10.71
N GLU A 354 -15.77 0.37 -9.67
CA GLU A 354 -17.19 -0.03 -9.79
C GLU A 354 -18.14 1.08 -9.33
N VAL A 355 -17.79 1.81 -8.26
CA VAL A 355 -18.57 2.96 -7.81
C VAL A 355 -18.22 4.19 -8.64
N PHE A 356 -17.00 4.70 -8.56
CA PHE A 356 -16.61 5.98 -9.18
C PHE A 356 -16.20 5.87 -10.66
N ASP A 357 -15.99 4.66 -11.19
CA ASP A 357 -15.60 4.41 -12.59
C ASP A 357 -14.41 5.28 -13.06
N PHE A 358 -13.27 5.09 -12.40
CA PHE A 358 -12.01 5.75 -12.75
C PHE A 358 -11.47 5.36 -14.16
N GLU A 359 -12.17 4.50 -14.92
CA GLU A 359 -11.79 4.14 -16.29
C GLU A 359 -12.44 5.04 -17.37
N GLN A 360 -13.62 5.64 -17.11
CA GLN A 360 -14.33 6.56 -18.02
C GLN A 360 -13.70 7.97 -18.14
N VAL A 361 -12.38 8.09 -18.02
CA VAL A 361 -11.64 9.37 -18.13
C VAL A 361 -11.34 9.76 -19.59
N GLN A 362 -11.77 8.95 -20.57
CA GLN A 362 -11.91 9.44 -21.94
C GLN A 362 -13.15 10.36 -22.00
N PRO A 363 -13.11 11.49 -22.72
CA PRO A 363 -14.34 12.25 -22.98
C PRO A 363 -15.34 11.32 -23.67
N LYS A 364 -16.60 11.34 -23.23
CA LYS A 364 -17.68 10.72 -24.00
C LYS A 364 -17.65 11.32 -25.40
N GLU A 365 -17.75 10.47 -26.42
CA GLU A 365 -17.94 10.95 -27.79
C GLU A 365 -19.20 11.83 -27.82
N VAL A 366 -19.07 12.99 -28.47
CA VAL A 366 -20.08 14.05 -28.56
C VAL A 366 -20.82 13.93 -29.88
#